data_AF-A7X1A6-F1
#
_entry.id   AF-A7X1A6-F1
#
_cell.length_a   1.000
_cell.length_b   1.000
_cell.length_c   1.000
_cell.angle_alpha   90.00
_cell.angle_beta   90.00
_cell.angle_gamma   90.00
#
_symmetry.space_group_name_H-M   'P 1'
#
loop_
_entity.id
_entity.type
_entity.pdbx_description
1 polymer ?
#
loop_
_entity_poly.entity_id
_entity_poly.type
_entity_poly.pdbx_seq_one_letter_code
_entity_poly.pdbx_strand_id
1 'polypeptide(L)'
;EAIAAASSNTEILNIPDGESLARVLSAGLQTTINDPRVKVSYEPNYAPVVAPVMPPLPPEQLVAVLQNSIKLDILQGNVGYMRIDHILGEAAADKIGSLLVDLVWNKVLPTSALIFDLRYTSSGDITGISYIISYFTASDPIIHIDSVFDRPSNTTTKLWSMPTLLGERYGTTKPLVILTSQNTKGIAEDVA
;
A
#
# COMPACT_ATOMS: atom_id res chain seq x y z
N GLU A 1 -16.46 29.66 -9.03
CA GLU A 1 -16.52 30.97 -8.35
C GLU A 1 -15.18 31.36 -7.73
N ALA A 2 -14.66 30.59 -6.76
CA ALA A 2 -13.36 30.88 -6.11
C ALA A 2 -12.17 31.05 -7.08
N ILE A 3 -12.07 30.18 -8.10
CA ILE A 3 -11.02 30.29 -9.14
C ILE A 3 -11.12 31.62 -9.90
N ALA A 4 -12.34 32.00 -10.33
CA ALA A 4 -12.54 33.24 -11.08
C ALA A 4 -12.23 34.48 -10.23
N ALA A 5 -12.57 34.45 -8.94
CA ALA A 5 -12.23 35.52 -8.00
C ALA A 5 -10.71 35.64 -7.76
N ALA A 6 -10.00 34.50 -7.67
CA ALA A 6 -8.55 34.51 -7.53
C ALA A 6 -7.85 35.08 -8.78
N SER A 7 -8.36 34.78 -9.98
CA SER A 7 -7.78 35.25 -11.25
C SER A 7 -7.85 36.78 -11.44
N SER A 8 -8.77 37.47 -10.78
CA SER A 8 -8.91 38.93 -10.83
C SER A 8 -8.41 39.64 -9.56
N ASN A 9 -7.86 38.90 -8.59
CA ASN A 9 -7.37 39.46 -7.33
C ASN A 9 -6.03 40.19 -7.56
N THR A 10 -6.02 41.51 -7.38
CA THR A 10 -4.85 42.36 -7.60
C THR A 10 -3.71 42.09 -6.63
N GLU A 11 -3.96 41.59 -5.42
CA GLU A 11 -2.91 41.17 -4.49
C GLU A 11 -2.16 39.96 -5.04
N ILE A 12 -2.88 39.00 -5.63
CA ILE A 12 -2.29 37.81 -6.28
C ILE A 12 -1.50 38.24 -7.53
N LEU A 13 -2.07 39.13 -8.35
CA LEU A 13 -1.44 39.59 -9.60
C LEU A 13 -0.14 40.39 -9.38
N ASN A 14 0.04 40.98 -8.21
CA ASN A 14 1.22 41.77 -7.86
C ASN A 14 2.32 40.97 -7.14
N ILE A 15 2.16 39.65 -6.98
CA ILE A 15 3.19 38.81 -6.35
C ILE A 15 4.42 38.70 -7.27
N PRO A 16 5.63 39.06 -6.80
CA PRO A 16 6.78 39.26 -7.68
C PRO A 16 7.54 37.97 -8.01
N ASP A 17 7.30 36.87 -7.30
CA ASP A 17 8.09 35.64 -7.39
C ASP A 17 7.23 34.37 -7.24
N GLY A 18 7.75 33.27 -7.79
CA GLY A 18 7.04 31.99 -7.83
C GLY A 18 6.85 31.34 -6.47
N GLU A 19 7.77 31.54 -5.52
CA GLU A 19 7.69 30.95 -4.18
C GLU A 19 6.55 31.59 -3.36
N SER A 20 6.50 32.92 -3.37
CA SER A 20 5.42 33.70 -2.76
C SER A 20 4.06 33.35 -3.38
N LEU A 21 4.00 33.20 -4.70
CA LEU A 21 2.76 32.87 -5.41
C LEU A 21 2.28 31.46 -5.01
N ALA A 22 3.17 30.47 -5.03
CA ALA A 22 2.87 29.10 -4.64
C ALA A 22 2.34 29.02 -3.19
N ARG A 23 2.92 29.79 -2.26
CA ARG A 23 2.48 29.88 -0.87
C ARG A 23 1.07 30.48 -0.75
N VAL A 24 0.80 31.60 -1.43
CA VAL A 24 -0.52 32.27 -1.39
C VAL A 24 -1.61 31.38 -1.99
N LEU A 25 -1.34 30.75 -3.15
CA LEU A 25 -2.29 29.83 -3.78
C LEU A 25 -2.54 28.58 -2.94
N SER A 26 -1.50 28.00 -2.33
CA SER A 26 -1.66 26.85 -1.42
C SER A 26 -2.52 27.19 -0.20
N ALA A 27 -2.33 28.37 0.40
CA ALA A 27 -3.16 28.82 1.50
C ALA A 27 -4.62 29.04 1.07
N GLY A 28 -4.85 29.68 -0.08
CA GLY A 28 -6.19 29.88 -0.63
C GLY A 28 -6.91 28.56 -0.96
N LEU A 29 -6.18 27.57 -1.49
CA LEU A 29 -6.69 26.22 -1.69
C LEU A 29 -7.06 25.58 -0.34
N GLN A 30 -6.17 25.59 0.64
CA GLN A 30 -6.45 25.02 1.96
C GLN A 30 -7.71 25.62 2.59
N THR A 31 -7.92 26.94 2.52
CA THR A 31 -9.12 27.58 3.06
C THR A 31 -10.39 27.27 2.28
N THR A 32 -10.28 26.91 0.99
CA THR A 32 -11.43 26.67 0.11
C THR A 32 -11.86 25.21 0.09
N ILE A 33 -10.90 24.27 -0.02
CA ILE A 33 -11.19 22.83 -0.18
C ILE A 33 -10.87 22.02 1.08
N ASN A 34 -10.13 22.59 2.03
CA ASN A 34 -9.71 21.93 3.28
C ASN A 34 -9.04 20.56 3.10
N ASP A 35 -8.32 20.36 1.99
CA ASP A 35 -7.55 19.15 1.71
C ASP A 35 -6.04 19.47 1.78
N PRO A 36 -5.33 19.02 2.83
CA PRO A 36 -3.91 19.33 3.04
C PRO A 36 -2.97 18.68 2.02
N ARG A 37 -3.48 17.74 1.21
CA ARG A 37 -2.71 17.06 0.17
C ARG A 37 -2.56 17.91 -1.08
N VAL A 38 -3.43 18.89 -1.28
CA VAL A 38 -3.42 19.75 -2.46
C VAL A 38 -2.54 20.96 -2.19
N LYS A 39 -1.43 21.07 -2.93
CA LYS A 39 -0.45 22.13 -2.78
C LYS A 39 0.01 22.63 -4.14
N VAL A 40 0.34 23.91 -4.23
CA VAL A 40 1.09 24.51 -5.34
C VAL A 40 2.53 24.69 -4.89
N SER A 41 3.50 24.20 -5.67
CA SER A 41 4.93 24.39 -5.44
C SER A 41 5.60 25.10 -6.63
N TYR A 42 6.68 25.82 -6.36
CA TYR A 42 7.57 26.39 -7.38
C TYR A 42 8.88 25.61 -7.37
N GLU A 43 9.14 24.83 -8.41
CA GLU A 43 10.27 23.90 -8.49
C GLU A 43 11.05 24.11 -9.81
N PRO A 44 11.87 25.17 -9.91
CA PRO A 44 12.53 25.57 -11.18
C PRO A 44 13.55 24.55 -11.69
N ASN A 45 14.02 23.66 -10.81
CA ASN A 45 14.99 22.61 -11.12
C ASN A 45 14.40 21.21 -10.91
N TYR A 46 13.09 21.05 -11.05
CA TYR A 46 12.45 19.74 -10.90
C TYR A 46 13.02 18.75 -11.92
N ALA A 47 13.62 17.68 -11.42
CA ALA A 47 14.00 16.52 -12.19
C ALA A 47 13.20 15.33 -11.65
N PRO A 48 12.30 14.71 -12.44
CA PRO A 48 11.53 13.58 -11.97
C PRO A 48 12.46 12.43 -11.60
N VAL A 49 12.22 11.82 -10.45
CA VAL A 49 12.89 10.57 -10.08
C VAL A 49 12.38 9.49 -11.03
N VAL A 50 13.23 9.07 -11.97
CA VAL A 50 12.94 7.92 -12.81
C VAL A 50 13.33 6.68 -12.02
N ALA A 51 12.35 5.85 -11.69
CA ALA A 51 12.63 4.56 -11.08
C ALA A 51 13.55 3.76 -12.02
N PRO A 52 14.66 3.20 -11.52
CA PRO A 52 15.55 2.40 -12.35
C PRO A 52 14.75 1.24 -12.97
N VAL A 53 14.80 1.13 -14.30
CA VAL A 53 14.23 -0.01 -15.01
C VAL A 53 15.13 -1.20 -14.74
N MET A 54 14.76 -1.99 -13.74
CA MET A 54 15.45 -3.25 -13.45
C MET A 54 15.04 -4.27 -14.52
N PRO A 55 16.00 -4.99 -15.14
CA PRO A 55 15.65 -6.13 -15.99
C PRO A 55 14.89 -7.18 -15.17
N PRO A 56 14.06 -8.03 -15.81
CA PRO A 56 13.37 -9.10 -15.10
C PRO A 56 14.38 -9.95 -14.32
N LEU A 57 14.17 -10.06 -13.02
CA LEU A 57 15.04 -10.90 -12.19
C LEU A 57 14.82 -12.37 -12.55
N PRO A 58 15.90 -13.17 -12.68
CA PRO A 58 15.79 -14.62 -12.74
C PRO A 58 15.02 -15.16 -11.52
N PRO A 59 14.31 -16.30 -11.65
CA PRO A 59 13.56 -16.89 -10.55
C PRO A 59 14.37 -17.04 -9.26
N GLU A 60 15.63 -17.47 -9.34
CA GLU A 60 16.49 -17.63 -8.16
C GLU A 60 16.77 -16.32 -7.42
N GLN A 61 16.91 -15.20 -8.14
CA GLN A 61 17.13 -13.90 -7.52
C GLN A 61 15.85 -13.36 -6.89
N LEU A 62 14.69 -13.65 -7.49
CA LEU A 62 13.39 -13.31 -6.91
C LEU A 62 13.17 -14.02 -5.57
N VAL A 63 13.60 -15.30 -5.45
CA VAL A 63 13.60 -16.02 -4.16
C VAL A 63 14.47 -15.34 -3.11
N ALA A 64 15.69 -14.93 -3.48
CA ALA A 64 16.61 -14.26 -2.55
C ALA A 64 16.05 -12.91 -2.06
N VAL A 65 15.40 -12.15 -2.96
CA VAL A 65 14.71 -10.90 -2.59
C VAL A 65 13.58 -11.19 -1.61
N LEU A 66 12.76 -12.22 -1.86
CA LEU A 66 11.69 -12.63 -0.93
C LEU A 66 12.22 -13.06 0.43
N GLN A 67 13.31 -13.83 0.48
CA GLN A 67 13.92 -14.26 1.74
C GLN A 67 14.46 -13.10 2.56
N ASN A 68 14.89 -12.02 1.90
CA ASN A 68 15.38 -10.82 2.57
C ASN A 68 14.25 -9.86 2.95
N SER A 69 13.11 -9.89 2.26
CA SER A 69 11.96 -9.01 2.52
C SER A 69 10.91 -9.61 3.46
N ILE A 70 11.02 -10.91 3.76
CA ILE A 70 10.13 -11.64 4.66
C ILE A 70 10.93 -12.23 5.81
N LYS A 71 10.53 -11.89 7.04
CA LYS A 71 11.07 -12.54 8.25
C LYS A 71 10.00 -13.40 8.91
N LEU A 72 10.37 -14.63 9.23
CA LEU A 72 9.50 -15.61 9.87
C LEU A 72 10.11 -16.11 11.17
N ASP A 73 9.26 -16.30 12.17
CA ASP A 73 9.63 -16.92 13.44
C ASP A 73 8.39 -17.61 14.07
N ILE A 74 8.64 -18.55 14.97
CA ILE A 74 7.60 -19.11 15.86
C ILE A 74 8.02 -18.79 17.29
N LEU A 75 7.33 -17.82 17.87
CA LEU A 75 7.60 -17.33 19.22
C LEU A 75 7.11 -18.33 20.27
N GLN A 76 7.58 -18.13 21.50
CA GLN A 76 7.14 -18.91 22.66
C GLN A 76 5.61 -18.90 22.77
N GLY A 77 5.03 -20.08 23.02
CA GLY A 77 3.57 -20.24 23.07
C GLY A 77 2.91 -20.51 21.71
N ASN A 78 3.67 -20.95 20.70
CA ASN A 78 3.17 -21.28 19.36
C ASN A 78 2.52 -20.08 18.65
N VAL A 79 3.12 -18.89 18.80
CA VAL A 79 2.67 -17.67 18.12
C VAL A 79 3.53 -17.46 16.89
N GLY A 80 2.91 -17.49 15.71
CA GLY A 80 3.59 -17.15 14.47
C GLY A 80 3.97 -15.67 14.46
N TYR A 81 5.16 -15.37 13.95
CA TYR A 81 5.58 -14.02 13.61
C TYR A 81 5.92 -13.98 12.14
N MET A 82 5.29 -13.06 11.42
CA MET A 82 5.53 -12.83 10.00
C MET A 82 5.69 -11.32 9.78
N ARG A 83 6.85 -10.92 9.28
CA ARG A 83 7.13 -9.55 8.83
C ARG A 83 7.27 -9.55 7.32
N ILE A 84 6.69 -8.56 6.68
CA ILE A 84 6.90 -8.29 5.25
C ILE A 84 7.30 -6.83 5.06
N ASP A 85 8.27 -6.57 4.19
CA ASP A 85 8.73 -5.20 3.93
C ASP A 85 8.11 -4.60 2.65
N HIS A 86 7.37 -5.41 1.88
CA HIS A 86 6.69 -5.01 0.65
C HIS A 86 5.42 -5.85 0.42
N ILE A 87 4.32 -5.22 -0.02
CA ILE A 87 3.08 -5.92 -0.41
C ILE A 87 3.17 -6.35 -1.88
N LEU A 88 3.24 -7.66 -2.11
CA LEU A 88 3.30 -8.22 -3.46
C LEU A 88 1.92 -8.17 -4.13
N GLY A 89 1.91 -7.78 -5.41
CA GLY A 89 0.71 -7.77 -6.23
C GLY A 89 0.42 -9.11 -6.93
N GLU A 90 -0.70 -9.14 -7.66
CA GLU A 90 -1.19 -10.29 -8.44
C GLU A 90 -0.12 -10.88 -9.37
N ALA A 91 0.58 -10.03 -10.14
CA ALA A 91 1.61 -10.49 -11.09
C ALA A 91 2.80 -11.20 -10.41
N ALA A 92 3.10 -10.86 -9.15
CA ALA A 92 4.12 -11.56 -8.36
C ALA A 92 3.53 -12.86 -7.79
N ALA A 93 2.32 -12.80 -7.23
CA ALA A 93 1.60 -13.95 -6.71
C ALA A 93 1.44 -15.07 -7.76
N ASP A 94 1.17 -14.73 -9.02
CA ASP A 94 1.07 -15.71 -10.12
C ASP A 94 2.38 -16.44 -10.41
N LYS A 95 3.52 -15.76 -10.23
CA LYS A 95 4.84 -16.30 -10.56
C LYS A 95 5.45 -17.10 -9.42
N ILE A 96 5.27 -16.66 -8.18
CA ILE A 96 5.96 -17.22 -7.01
C ILE A 96 5.02 -17.60 -5.86
N GLY A 97 3.70 -17.59 -6.08
CA GLY A 97 2.71 -17.87 -5.05
C GLY A 97 2.86 -19.26 -4.43
N SER A 98 3.15 -20.30 -5.22
CA SER A 98 3.39 -21.65 -4.70
C SER A 98 4.58 -21.70 -3.77
N LEU A 99 5.67 -21.03 -4.16
CA LEU A 99 6.87 -20.93 -3.33
C LEU A 99 6.61 -20.17 -2.02
N LEU A 100 5.82 -19.10 -2.06
CA LEU A 100 5.40 -18.37 -0.86
C LEU A 100 4.56 -19.25 0.05
N VAL A 101 3.64 -20.05 -0.49
CA VAL A 101 2.85 -20.99 0.32
C VAL A 101 3.78 -21.98 1.03
N ASP A 102 4.71 -22.60 0.30
CA ASP A 102 5.58 -23.65 0.84
C ASP A 102 6.62 -23.10 1.83
N LEU A 103 7.28 -21.99 1.50
CA LEU A 103 8.39 -21.47 2.28
C LEU A 103 7.98 -20.51 3.39
N VAL A 104 6.80 -19.90 3.28
CA VAL A 104 6.33 -18.86 4.20
C VAL A 104 5.06 -19.31 4.91
N TRP A 105 3.98 -19.51 4.16
CA TRP A 105 2.65 -19.65 4.73
C TRP A 105 2.49 -20.94 5.55
N ASN A 106 2.93 -22.08 5.02
CA ASN A 106 2.81 -23.37 5.67
C ASN A 106 3.57 -23.45 7.00
N LYS A 107 4.56 -22.58 7.24
CA LYS A 107 5.29 -22.50 8.51
C LYS A 107 4.48 -21.83 9.62
N VAL A 108 3.69 -20.82 9.29
CA VAL A 108 2.88 -20.06 10.26
C VAL A 108 1.47 -20.60 10.39
N LEU A 109 0.96 -21.29 9.38
CA LEU A 109 -0.38 -21.90 9.38
C LEU A 109 -0.71 -22.74 10.63
N PRO A 110 0.16 -23.61 11.17
CA PRO A 110 -0.17 -24.42 12.35
C PRO A 110 -0.11 -23.64 13.69
N THR A 111 0.29 -22.38 13.68
CA THR A 111 0.41 -21.57 14.90
C THR A 111 -0.97 -21.24 15.49
N SER A 112 -1.03 -20.94 16.79
CA SER A 112 -2.28 -20.63 17.51
C SER A 112 -2.70 -19.18 17.41
N ALA A 113 -1.77 -18.27 17.09
CA ALA A 113 -1.99 -16.84 16.87
C ALA A 113 -0.89 -16.30 15.94
N LEU A 114 -1.17 -15.22 15.22
CA LEU A 114 -0.21 -14.61 14.30
C LEU A 114 0.02 -13.13 14.64
N ILE A 115 1.29 -12.74 14.74
CA ILE A 115 1.73 -11.36 14.69
C ILE A 115 2.15 -11.06 13.25
N PHE A 116 1.45 -10.15 12.59
CA PHE A 116 1.74 -9.68 11.25
C PHE A 116 2.37 -8.29 11.32
N ASP A 117 3.69 -8.23 11.10
CA ASP A 117 4.48 -7.03 11.35
C ASP A 117 4.66 -6.20 10.08
N LEU A 118 3.94 -5.07 10.02
CA LEU A 118 3.98 -4.10 8.94
C LEU A 118 4.74 -2.82 9.31
N ARG A 119 5.49 -2.82 10.44
CA ARG A 119 6.18 -1.62 10.94
C ARG A 119 7.23 -1.07 9.97
N TYR A 120 7.69 -1.89 9.03
CA TYR A 120 8.74 -1.56 8.05
C TYR A 120 8.22 -1.53 6.61
N THR A 121 6.91 -1.74 6.42
CA THR A 121 6.31 -1.84 5.09
C THR A 121 5.92 -0.45 4.58
N SER A 122 6.68 0.06 3.62
CA SER A 122 6.44 1.40 3.05
C SER A 122 6.20 1.38 1.54
N SER A 123 5.98 0.19 0.96
CA SER A 123 5.77 0.00 -0.46
C SER A 123 4.89 -1.22 -0.72
N GLY A 124 4.21 -1.23 -1.86
CA GLY A 124 3.32 -2.32 -2.20
C GLY A 124 2.51 -2.08 -3.46
N ASP A 125 1.91 -3.16 -3.95
CA ASP A 125 0.93 -3.15 -5.02
C ASP A 125 -0.47 -3.36 -4.45
N ILE A 126 -1.42 -2.52 -4.88
CA ILE A 126 -2.81 -2.51 -4.40
C ILE A 126 -3.55 -3.83 -4.64
N THR A 127 -3.18 -4.57 -5.69
CA THR A 127 -3.79 -5.87 -6.00
C THR A 127 -3.47 -6.91 -4.92
N GLY A 128 -2.40 -6.72 -4.15
CA GLY A 128 -1.99 -7.60 -3.05
C GLY A 128 -2.94 -7.62 -1.85
N ILE A 129 -3.75 -6.56 -1.67
CA ILE A 129 -4.72 -6.46 -0.56
C ILE A 129 -5.70 -7.64 -0.61
N SER A 130 -6.25 -7.93 -1.79
CA SER A 130 -7.19 -9.03 -1.99
C SER A 130 -6.59 -10.38 -1.55
N TYR A 131 -5.30 -10.60 -1.81
CA TYR A 131 -4.60 -11.82 -1.38
C TYR A 131 -4.48 -11.90 0.14
N ILE A 132 -3.94 -10.85 0.76
CA ILE A 132 -3.70 -10.84 2.21
C ILE A 132 -5.02 -11.04 2.97
N ILE A 133 -6.03 -10.22 2.69
CA ILE A 133 -7.32 -10.27 3.40
C ILE A 133 -7.96 -11.65 3.26
N SER A 134 -7.91 -12.25 2.06
CA SER A 134 -8.54 -13.55 1.80
C SER A 134 -7.98 -14.70 2.65
N TYR A 135 -6.69 -14.68 3.01
CA TYR A 135 -6.10 -15.69 3.89
C TYR A 135 -6.62 -15.60 5.33
N PHE A 136 -7.14 -14.45 5.75
CA PHE A 136 -7.64 -14.19 7.11
C PHE A 136 -9.18 -14.12 7.21
N THR A 137 -9.91 -14.23 6.09
CA THR A 137 -11.37 -14.20 6.06
C THR A 137 -11.97 -15.52 5.56
N ALA A 138 -13.25 -15.74 5.83
CA ALA A 138 -13.98 -16.86 5.23
C ALA A 138 -14.00 -16.77 3.69
N SER A 139 -14.17 -17.91 3.02
CA SER A 139 -14.33 -17.96 1.55
C SER A 139 -15.69 -17.47 1.07
N ASP A 140 -16.68 -17.46 1.97
CA ASP A 140 -18.05 -17.04 1.71
C ASP A 140 -18.64 -16.36 2.97
N PRO A 141 -19.38 -15.25 2.83
CA PRO A 141 -19.61 -14.51 1.59
C PRO A 141 -18.35 -13.81 1.07
N ILE A 142 -18.30 -13.53 -0.24
CA ILE A 142 -17.26 -12.67 -0.83
C ILE A 142 -17.40 -11.27 -0.22
N ILE A 143 -16.29 -10.71 0.23
CA ILE A 143 -16.20 -9.43 0.93
C ILE A 143 -15.77 -8.37 -0.09
N HIS A 144 -16.52 -7.27 -0.15
CA HIS A 144 -16.02 -6.05 -0.79
C HIS A 144 -15.02 -5.40 0.16
N ILE A 145 -13.74 -5.40 -0.21
CA ILE A 145 -12.67 -4.92 0.65
C ILE A 145 -12.59 -3.40 0.55
N ASP A 146 -12.38 -2.88 -0.67
CA ASP A 146 -12.26 -1.45 -0.91
C ASP A 146 -12.66 -1.06 -2.35
N SER A 147 -12.92 0.23 -2.57
CA SER A 147 -13.18 0.86 -3.87
C SER A 147 -12.27 2.07 -4.07
N VAL A 148 -11.31 1.94 -4.98
CA VAL A 148 -10.36 3.01 -5.33
C VAL A 148 -10.81 3.74 -6.56
N PHE A 149 -11.16 5.01 -6.40
CA PHE A 149 -11.54 5.90 -7.49
C PHE A 149 -10.35 6.72 -7.99
N ASP A 150 -10.00 6.54 -9.27
CA ASP A 150 -8.99 7.32 -9.97
C ASP A 150 -9.65 8.39 -10.85
N ARG A 151 -9.51 9.66 -10.43
CA ARG A 151 -10.21 10.80 -11.08
C ARG A 151 -9.70 11.13 -12.49
N PRO A 152 -8.38 11.11 -12.80
CA PRO A 152 -7.86 11.32 -14.15
C PRO A 152 -8.40 10.33 -15.18
N SER A 153 -8.38 9.02 -14.87
CA SER A 153 -8.96 7.99 -15.74
C SER A 153 -10.49 7.89 -15.63
N ASN A 154 -11.07 8.46 -14.58
CA ASN A 154 -12.49 8.36 -14.23
C ASN A 154 -12.95 6.91 -14.06
N THR A 155 -12.12 6.10 -13.40
CA THR A 155 -12.40 4.68 -13.16
C THR A 155 -12.48 4.38 -11.66
N THR A 156 -13.24 3.35 -11.32
CA THR A 156 -13.26 2.78 -9.97
C THR A 156 -12.78 1.34 -10.05
N THR A 157 -11.67 1.06 -9.38
CA THR A 157 -11.18 -0.30 -9.15
C THR A 157 -11.77 -0.81 -7.85
N LYS A 158 -12.37 -2.00 -7.86
CA LYS A 158 -12.94 -2.63 -6.67
C LYS A 158 -12.09 -3.82 -6.26
N LEU A 159 -11.75 -3.90 -4.98
CA LEU A 159 -11.02 -5.00 -4.39
C LEU A 159 -12.00 -5.91 -3.67
N TRP A 160 -11.87 -7.21 -3.90
CA TRP A 160 -12.77 -8.23 -3.36
C TRP A 160 -11.97 -9.37 -2.76
N SER A 161 -12.50 -10.01 -1.71
CA SER A 161 -11.92 -11.26 -1.23
C SER A 161 -12.08 -12.36 -2.29
N MET A 162 -11.16 -13.32 -2.26
CA MET A 162 -11.11 -14.43 -3.19
C MET A 162 -11.75 -15.66 -2.55
N PRO A 163 -12.66 -16.36 -3.25
CA PRO A 163 -13.29 -17.57 -2.73
C PRO A 163 -12.32 -18.76 -2.68
N THR A 164 -11.35 -18.82 -3.61
CA THR A 164 -10.35 -19.89 -3.69
C THR A 164 -8.96 -19.32 -3.53
N LEU A 165 -8.10 -20.01 -2.78
CA LEU A 165 -6.70 -19.66 -2.54
C LEU A 165 -5.81 -20.85 -2.85
N LEU A 166 -4.54 -20.58 -3.14
CA LEU A 166 -3.53 -21.61 -3.37
C LEU A 166 -3.18 -22.36 -2.08
N GLY A 167 -3.05 -21.65 -0.96
CA GLY A 167 -2.85 -22.23 0.38
C GLY A 167 -4.13 -22.28 1.19
N GLU A 168 -4.07 -22.95 2.35
CA GLU A 168 -5.17 -22.97 3.30
C GLU A 168 -5.38 -21.61 3.98
N ARG A 169 -6.60 -21.27 4.36
CA ARG A 169 -6.87 -20.05 5.14
C ARG A 169 -6.35 -20.21 6.57
N TYR A 170 -5.86 -19.11 7.14
CA TYR A 170 -5.50 -19.07 8.55
C TYR A 170 -6.71 -19.30 9.46
N GLY A 171 -7.88 -18.91 8.94
CA GLY A 171 -9.17 -18.99 9.61
C GLY A 171 -9.51 -17.70 10.37
N THR A 172 -10.74 -17.62 10.84
CA THR A 172 -11.30 -16.43 11.49
C THR A 172 -11.30 -16.51 13.02
N THR A 173 -10.80 -17.61 13.60
CA THR A 173 -10.83 -17.89 15.04
C THR A 173 -9.49 -17.65 15.74
N LYS A 174 -8.38 -17.77 15.01
CA LYS A 174 -7.03 -17.56 15.55
C LYS A 174 -6.79 -16.05 15.69
N PRO A 175 -6.25 -15.57 16.82
CA PRO A 175 -5.91 -14.17 16.98
C PRO A 175 -4.90 -13.70 15.91
N LEU A 176 -5.18 -12.54 15.32
CA LEU A 176 -4.30 -11.82 14.42
C LEU A 176 -4.01 -10.44 15.05
N VAL A 177 -2.74 -10.09 15.16
CA VAL A 177 -2.29 -8.76 15.59
C VAL A 177 -1.44 -8.15 14.50
N ILE A 178 -1.82 -6.97 14.02
CA ILE A 178 -1.04 -6.23 13.02
C ILE A 178 -0.19 -5.19 13.76
N LEU A 179 1.12 -5.17 13.50
CA LEU A 179 2.02 -4.15 14.05
C LEU A 179 2.24 -3.06 13.01
N THR A 180 1.99 -1.81 13.39
CA THR A 180 2.21 -0.63 12.56
C THR A 180 3.18 0.35 13.22
N SER A 181 3.78 1.23 12.42
CA SER A 181 4.64 2.32 12.89
C SER A 181 4.42 3.58 12.05
N GLN A 182 5.08 4.68 12.41
CA GLN A 182 5.12 5.90 11.60
C GLN A 182 5.72 5.70 10.18
N ASN A 183 6.40 4.57 9.96
CA ASN A 183 6.97 4.20 8.66
C ASN A 183 6.04 3.28 7.85
N THR A 184 4.98 2.73 8.44
CA THR A 184 3.95 1.99 7.71
C THR A 184 3.24 2.96 6.78
N LYS A 185 3.33 2.74 5.46
CA LYS A 185 2.83 3.69 4.45
C LYS A 185 2.23 3.00 3.22
N GLY A 186 1.25 3.66 2.62
CA GLY A 186 0.63 3.25 1.36
C GLY A 186 -0.24 2.02 1.52
N ILE A 187 -0.05 1.01 0.66
CA ILE A 187 -0.88 -0.21 0.65
C ILE A 187 -0.89 -0.95 2.00
N ALA A 188 0.19 -0.86 2.77
CA ALA A 188 0.23 -1.46 4.10
C ALA A 188 -0.69 -0.77 5.12
N GLU A 189 -1.00 0.52 4.94
CA GLU A 189 -2.00 1.24 5.76
C GLU A 189 -3.42 0.79 5.41
N ASP A 190 -3.67 0.44 4.14
CA ASP A 190 -4.99 -0.01 3.66
C ASP A 190 -5.28 -1.47 4.06
N VAL A 191 -4.24 -2.29 4.24
CA VAL A 191 -4.35 -3.65 4.77
C VAL A 191 -4.64 -3.69 6.27
N ALA A 192 -4.09 -2.73 7.03
CA ALA A 192 -4.03 -2.75 8.50
C ALA A 192 -5.32 -2.20 9.16
#